data_AF-A0A1M5XS50-F1
#
_entry.id   AF-A0A1M5XS50-F1
#
_cell.length_a   1.000
_cell.length_b   1.000
_cell.length_c   1.000
_cell.angle_alpha   90.00
_cell.angle_beta   90.00
_cell.angle_gamma   90.00
#
_symmetry.space_group_name_H-M   'P 1'
#
loop_
_entity.id
_entity.type
_entity.pdbx_description
1 polymer ?
#
loop_
_entity_poly.entity_id
_entity_poly.type
_entity_poly.pdbx_seq_one_letter_code
_entity_poly.pdbx_strand_id
1 'polypeptide(L)'
;MKEESFIDFFDTSPFSPSGRYLALFRMPDETDLPKLGDKGEIVIVDLKEGIEKIVAESYGFEHQLGANINWGENDDLVIYNDVDLETWEYFGVKLNWRTGEKTRLEIGVYHVSEDGLEACTGNPSCKWRTQSGYGLIIPEELTKTVSILSQDEGLFVTDTRTGKARLLLSMKEIFQTCFSKEYIEEYKDGECYLFHSKYSPSGNKIMFSTR
;
A
#
# COMPACT_ATOMS: atom_id res chain seq x y z
N MET A 1 16.67 27.45 2.69
CA MET A 1 16.19 26.39 1.78
C MET A 1 15.19 25.58 2.58
N LYS A 2 14.00 25.29 2.05
CA LYS A 2 13.22 24.18 2.62
C LYS A 2 14.03 22.92 2.30
N GLU A 3 14.31 22.11 3.30
CA GLU A 3 14.81 20.75 3.06
C GLU A 3 13.66 19.97 2.42
N GLU A 4 14.00 19.12 1.43
CA GLU A 4 13.06 18.23 0.77
C GLU A 4 13.48 16.79 1.05
N SER A 5 12.57 16.01 1.64
CA SER A 5 12.76 14.61 1.93
C SER A 5 11.92 13.76 1.01
N PHE A 6 12.60 12.77 0.46
CA PHE A 6 12.02 11.74 -0.38
C PHE A 6 12.07 10.42 0.35
N ILE A 7 10.99 9.65 0.24
CA ILE A 7 10.88 8.34 0.84
C ILE A 7 10.51 7.32 -0.24
N ASP A 8 11.12 6.16 -0.13
CA ASP A 8 10.65 4.91 -0.69
C ASP A 8 10.66 3.85 0.40
N PHE A 9 9.82 2.84 0.25
CA PHE A 9 9.69 1.79 1.25
C PHE A 9 10.74 0.70 1.08
N PHE A 10 11.14 0.12 2.21
CA PHE A 10 12.05 -1.02 2.22
C PHE A 10 11.46 -2.21 1.45
N ASP A 11 12.24 -2.74 0.49
CA ASP A 11 11.94 -3.95 -0.29
C ASP A 11 10.87 -3.76 -1.39
N THR A 12 10.53 -2.51 -1.71
CA THR A 12 10.01 -2.13 -3.03
C THR A 12 11.17 -1.57 -3.85
N SER A 13 11.20 -1.84 -5.16
CA SER A 13 12.20 -1.20 -6.03
C SER A 13 11.73 0.21 -6.36
N PRO A 14 12.49 1.27 -6.04
CA PRO A 14 12.16 2.61 -6.51
C PRO A 14 12.48 2.77 -7.99
N PHE A 15 13.27 1.86 -8.56
CA PHE A 15 13.66 1.87 -9.97
C PHE A 15 12.60 1.22 -10.83
N SER A 16 12.30 1.89 -11.95
CA SER A 16 11.41 1.37 -12.98
C SER A 16 11.95 0.08 -13.60
N PRO A 17 11.11 -0.70 -14.33
CA PRO A 17 11.54 -1.97 -14.92
C PRO A 17 12.80 -1.87 -15.80
N SER A 18 13.02 -0.76 -16.50
CA SER A 18 14.26 -0.54 -17.27
C SER A 18 15.45 -0.06 -16.44
N GLY A 19 15.21 0.38 -15.20
CA GLY A 19 16.18 1.05 -14.34
C GLY A 19 16.42 2.52 -14.67
N ARG A 20 15.69 3.11 -15.63
CA ARG A 20 15.88 4.52 -16.04
C ARG A 20 15.23 5.52 -15.09
N TYR A 21 14.07 5.18 -14.53
CA TYR A 21 13.29 6.12 -13.74
C TYR A 21 13.30 5.73 -12.27
N LEU A 22 13.33 6.74 -11.40
CA LEU A 22 13.16 6.58 -9.96
C LEU A 22 11.79 7.15 -9.57
N ALA A 23 10.98 6.38 -8.85
CA ALA A 23 9.74 6.86 -8.26
C ALA A 23 9.95 7.11 -6.77
N LEU A 24 9.53 8.29 -6.31
CA LEU A 24 9.72 8.74 -4.94
C LEU A 24 8.45 9.41 -4.43
N PHE A 25 8.24 9.35 -3.12
CA PHE A 25 7.24 10.15 -2.44
C PHE A 25 7.91 11.34 -1.75
N ARG A 26 7.51 12.57 -2.09
CA ARG A 26 7.95 13.80 -1.41
C ARG A 26 6.91 14.17 -0.36
N MET A 27 7.34 14.23 0.90
CA MET A 27 6.46 14.57 2.02
C MET A 27 6.17 16.08 2.06
N PRO A 28 4.98 16.49 2.54
CA PRO A 28 4.67 17.92 2.72
C PRO A 28 5.41 18.55 3.89
N ASP A 29 5.71 17.76 4.92
CA ASP A 29 6.40 18.12 6.15
C ASP A 29 7.20 16.90 6.63
N GLU A 30 8.35 17.16 7.25
CA GLU A 30 9.30 16.14 7.71
C GLU A 30 9.46 16.15 9.23
N THR A 31 8.90 17.17 9.87
CA THR A 31 9.04 17.45 11.31
C THR A 31 7.83 16.95 12.08
N ASP A 32 6.64 17.20 11.55
CA ASP A 32 5.38 16.76 12.14
C ASP A 32 4.92 15.42 11.57
N LEU A 33 4.22 14.62 12.38
CA LEU A 33 3.50 13.45 11.87
C LEU A 33 2.38 13.88 10.90
N PRO A 34 2.04 13.05 9.88
CA PRO A 34 0.99 13.39 8.93
C PRO A 34 -0.36 13.51 9.64
N LYS A 35 -1.11 14.54 9.28
CA LYS A 35 -2.43 14.87 9.80
C LYS A 35 -3.51 14.48 8.78
N LEU A 36 -4.75 14.40 9.26
CA LEU A 36 -5.90 14.13 8.41
C LEU A 36 -5.98 15.15 7.27
N GLY A 37 -6.01 14.65 6.03
CA GLY A 37 -6.10 15.48 4.84
C GLY A 37 -4.78 16.11 4.38
N ASP A 38 -3.65 15.82 5.04
CA ASP A 38 -2.35 16.13 4.47
C ASP A 38 -2.18 15.41 3.13
N LYS A 39 -1.39 16.00 2.23
CA LYS A 39 -1.06 15.40 0.95
C LYS A 39 0.44 15.53 0.67
N GLY A 40 1.02 14.52 0.04
CA GLY A 40 2.36 14.61 -0.53
C GLY A 40 2.36 14.38 -2.03
N GLU A 41 3.54 14.45 -2.61
CA GLU A 41 3.73 14.41 -4.06
C GLU A 41 4.39 13.11 -4.49
N ILE A 42 3.95 12.57 -5.62
CA ILE A 42 4.61 11.47 -6.31
C ILE A 42 5.51 12.08 -7.37
N VAL A 43 6.79 11.79 -7.26
CA VAL A 43 7.84 12.37 -8.09
C VAL A 43 8.53 11.27 -8.88
N ILE A 44 8.70 11.51 -10.18
CA ILE A 44 9.48 10.65 -11.07
C ILE A 44 10.75 11.40 -11.46
N VAL A 45 11.91 10.77 -11.24
CA VAL A 45 13.21 11.28 -11.66
C VAL A 45 13.71 10.49 -12.86
N ASP A 46 14.00 11.16 -13.97
CA ASP A 46 14.70 10.57 -15.10
C ASP A 46 16.21 10.56 -14.82
N LEU A 47 16.76 9.39 -14.50
CA LEU A 47 18.17 9.24 -14.12
C LEU A 47 19.13 9.52 -15.28
N LYS A 48 18.64 9.48 -16.53
CA LYS A 48 19.44 9.78 -17.71
C LYS A 48 19.58 11.28 -17.93
N GLU A 49 18.48 12.02 -17.80
CA GLU A 49 18.43 13.46 -18.09
C GLU A 49 18.63 14.32 -16.83
N GLY A 50 18.53 13.72 -15.64
CA GLY A 50 18.64 14.42 -14.36
C GLY A 50 17.45 15.35 -14.07
N ILE A 51 16.26 15.01 -14.58
CA ILE A 51 15.05 15.84 -14.48
C ILE A 51 14.04 15.16 -13.56
N GLU A 52 13.52 15.92 -12.60
CA GLU A 52 12.38 15.54 -11.78
C GLU A 52 11.05 16.02 -12.37
N LYS A 53 9.99 15.26 -12.13
CA LYS A 53 8.62 15.62 -12.50
C LYS A 53 7.67 15.18 -11.40
N ILE A 54 6.85 16.09 -10.89
CA ILE A 54 5.68 15.76 -10.07
C ILE A 54 4.60 15.19 -11.00
N VAL A 55 4.12 13.98 -10.70
CA VAL A 55 3.18 13.25 -11.57
C VAL A 55 1.81 13.06 -10.93
N ALA A 56 1.72 13.12 -9.61
CA ALA A 56 0.48 13.08 -8.87
C ALA A 56 0.66 13.63 -7.44
N GLU A 57 -0.47 13.90 -6.79
CA GLU A 57 -0.55 14.08 -5.35
C GLU A 57 -1.29 12.88 -4.75
N SER A 58 -1.06 12.57 -3.48
CA SER A 58 -1.77 11.54 -2.73
C SER A 58 -2.03 11.97 -1.29
N TYR A 59 -3.23 11.66 -0.81
CA TYR A 59 -3.63 11.76 0.60
C TYR A 59 -3.40 10.46 1.37
N GLY A 60 -3.16 9.36 0.64
CA GLY A 60 -2.98 8.03 1.20
C GLY A 60 -1.52 7.70 1.50
N PHE A 61 -0.90 8.50 2.37
CA PHE A 61 0.50 8.31 2.74
C PHE A 61 0.73 8.27 4.25
N GLU A 62 1.92 7.79 4.62
CA GLU A 62 2.47 7.89 5.96
C GLU A 62 4.01 8.00 5.89
N HIS A 63 4.69 8.26 7.02
CA HIS A 63 6.15 8.51 7.06
C HIS A 63 7.07 7.37 6.61
N GLN A 64 6.75 6.09 6.77
CA GLN A 64 7.63 4.99 6.41
C GLN A 64 7.40 4.47 4.99
N LEU A 65 6.14 4.25 4.62
CA LEU A 65 5.73 3.76 3.31
C LEU A 65 5.62 4.88 2.27
N GLY A 66 5.52 6.15 2.69
CA GLY A 66 5.03 7.21 1.81
C GLY A 66 3.64 6.83 1.28
N ALA A 67 3.36 7.11 0.01
CA ALA A 67 2.18 6.58 -0.69
C ALA A 67 2.33 5.10 -1.13
N ASN A 68 3.33 4.39 -0.61
CA ASN A 68 3.69 3.00 -0.92
C ASN A 68 3.80 2.73 -2.43
N ILE A 69 4.67 3.49 -3.08
CA ILE A 69 4.79 3.49 -4.53
C ILE A 69 5.42 2.18 -5.01
N ASN A 70 4.81 1.59 -6.03
CA ASN A 70 5.30 0.42 -6.74
C ASN A 70 5.29 0.71 -8.24
N TRP A 71 6.20 0.12 -8.99
CA TRP A 71 6.13 0.15 -10.46
C TRP A 71 5.13 -0.88 -10.98
N GLY A 72 4.50 -0.56 -12.11
CA GLY A 72 3.64 -1.48 -12.87
C GLY A 72 4.43 -2.28 -13.90
N GLU A 73 3.72 -2.75 -14.94
CA GLU A 73 4.28 -3.65 -15.96
C GLU A 73 5.39 -3.03 -16.84
N ASN A 74 5.54 -1.69 -16.81
CA ASN A 74 6.52 -0.95 -17.60
C ASN A 74 6.87 0.40 -16.96
N ASP A 75 7.83 1.10 -17.57
CA ASP A 75 8.35 2.39 -17.12
C ASP A 75 7.34 3.54 -17.05
N ASP A 76 6.15 3.39 -17.60
CA ASP A 76 5.14 4.45 -17.66
C ASP A 76 4.10 4.32 -16.55
N LEU A 77 4.05 3.17 -15.87
CA LEU A 77 3.02 2.86 -14.89
C LEU A 77 3.57 2.88 -13.47
N VAL A 78 2.96 3.70 -12.64
CA VAL A 78 3.18 3.70 -11.18
C VAL A 78 1.88 3.35 -10.47
N ILE A 79 2.00 2.59 -9.39
CA ILE A 79 0.90 2.15 -8.55
C ILE A 79 1.16 2.69 -7.15
N TYR A 80 0.17 3.32 -6.55
CA TYR A 80 0.31 3.95 -5.24
C TYR A 80 -1.03 3.97 -4.50
N ASN A 81 -0.99 4.38 -3.25
CA ASN A 81 -2.12 4.46 -2.35
C ASN A 81 -2.69 5.87 -2.27
N ASP A 82 -4.02 5.98 -2.19
CA ASP A 82 -4.70 7.27 -2.04
C ASP A 82 -5.94 7.15 -1.14
N VAL A 83 -6.43 8.28 -0.65
CA VAL A 83 -7.60 8.37 0.23
C VAL A 83 -8.57 9.41 -0.33
N ASP A 84 -9.84 9.03 -0.41
CA ASP A 84 -10.92 9.91 -0.82
C ASP A 84 -11.36 10.72 0.40
N LEU A 85 -11.19 12.04 0.39
CA LEU A 85 -11.46 12.86 1.60
C LEU A 85 -12.96 13.07 1.88
N GLU A 86 -13.85 12.78 0.94
CA GLU A 86 -15.29 12.89 1.17
C GLU A 86 -15.81 11.65 1.90
N THR A 87 -15.30 10.48 1.53
CA THR A 87 -15.75 9.18 2.05
C THR A 87 -14.79 8.54 3.05
N TRP A 88 -13.55 9.02 3.09
CA TRP A 88 -12.39 8.41 3.75
C TRP A 88 -12.10 6.97 3.28
N GLU A 89 -12.60 6.60 2.10
CA GLU A 89 -12.27 5.34 1.49
C GLU A 89 -10.81 5.35 1.01
N TYR A 90 -10.06 4.35 1.43
CA TYR A 90 -8.74 4.07 0.91
C TYR A 90 -8.80 3.20 -0.33
N PHE A 91 -7.99 3.53 -1.32
CA PHE A 91 -7.91 2.80 -2.57
C PHE A 91 -6.51 2.86 -3.17
N GLY A 92 -6.27 2.03 -4.18
CA GLY A 92 -5.04 2.10 -4.98
C GLY A 92 -5.28 2.89 -6.25
N VAL A 93 -4.22 3.48 -6.78
CA VAL A 93 -4.23 4.17 -8.07
C VAL A 93 -3.14 3.59 -8.93
N LYS A 94 -3.51 3.09 -10.11
CA LYS A 94 -2.56 2.87 -11.20
C LYS A 94 -2.57 4.10 -12.10
N LEU A 95 -1.43 4.74 -12.27
CA LEU A 95 -1.25 5.95 -13.06
C LEU A 95 -0.28 5.68 -14.20
N ASN A 96 -0.68 6.00 -15.43
CA ASN A 96 0.28 6.28 -16.50
C ASN A 96 0.81 7.70 -16.33
N TRP A 97 2.05 7.87 -15.86
CA TRP A 97 2.57 9.18 -15.48
C TRP A 97 2.95 10.07 -16.68
N ARG A 98 2.97 9.49 -17.90
CA ARG A 98 3.18 10.24 -19.14
C ARG A 98 1.89 10.83 -19.67
N THR A 99 0.82 10.04 -19.68
CA THR A 99 -0.48 10.44 -20.25
C THR A 99 -1.42 11.05 -19.22
N GLY A 100 -1.23 10.75 -17.94
CA GLY A 100 -2.13 11.13 -16.85
C GLY A 100 -3.32 10.19 -16.68
N GLU A 101 -3.41 9.10 -17.45
CA GLU A 101 -4.50 8.12 -17.33
C GLU A 101 -4.43 7.40 -15.98
N LYS A 102 -5.58 7.33 -15.29
CA LYS A 102 -5.69 6.71 -13.96
C LYS A 102 -6.70 5.57 -13.99
N THR A 103 -6.36 4.47 -13.31
CA THR A 103 -7.27 3.38 -12.97
C THR A 103 -7.35 3.27 -11.44
N ARG A 104 -8.57 3.32 -10.89
CA ARG A 104 -8.80 3.07 -9.46
C ARG A 104 -8.77 1.57 -9.20
N LEU A 105 -8.05 1.17 -8.15
CA LEU A 105 -8.02 -0.18 -7.59
C LEU A 105 -8.97 -0.24 -6.40
N GLU A 106 -9.81 -1.27 -6.31
CA GLU A 106 -10.87 -1.40 -5.28
C GLU A 106 -10.34 -1.41 -3.84
N ILE A 107 -9.10 -1.85 -3.67
CA ILE A 107 -8.32 -1.73 -2.44
C ILE A 107 -6.93 -1.25 -2.83
N GLY A 108 -6.24 -0.54 -1.95
CA GLY A 108 -4.86 -0.17 -2.25
C GLY A 108 -3.86 -1.31 -2.10
N VAL A 109 -2.60 -0.95 -2.01
CA VAL A 109 -1.49 -1.82 -2.37
C VAL A 109 -0.45 -1.85 -1.27
N TYR A 110 0.08 -3.05 -1.01
CA TYR A 110 1.29 -3.24 -0.22
C TYR A 110 2.50 -3.58 -1.11
N HIS A 111 2.33 -4.54 -2.02
CA HIS A 111 3.39 -4.95 -2.95
C HIS A 111 2.80 -5.41 -4.28
N VAL A 112 3.45 -5.05 -5.38
CA VAL A 112 3.09 -5.46 -6.74
C VAL A 112 3.99 -6.63 -7.17
N SER A 113 3.46 -7.57 -7.96
CA SER A 113 4.25 -8.65 -8.56
C SER A 113 5.29 -8.08 -9.53
N GLU A 114 6.38 -8.82 -9.77
CA GLU A 114 7.48 -8.36 -10.64
C GLU A 114 7.02 -8.01 -12.07
N ASP A 115 6.00 -8.70 -12.57
CA ASP A 115 5.40 -8.43 -13.89
C ASP A 115 4.39 -7.28 -13.89
N GLY A 116 4.09 -6.68 -12.73
CA GLY A 116 3.17 -5.57 -12.58
C GLY A 116 1.69 -5.94 -12.65
N LEU A 117 1.34 -7.22 -12.78
CA LEU A 117 -0.03 -7.66 -13.12
C LEU A 117 -0.94 -7.90 -11.90
N GLU A 118 -0.36 -8.23 -10.75
CA GLU A 118 -1.10 -8.44 -9.51
C GLU A 118 -0.51 -7.59 -8.38
N ALA A 119 -1.39 -7.04 -7.54
CA ALA A 119 -1.01 -6.40 -6.28
C ALA A 119 -1.54 -7.22 -5.11
N CYS A 120 -0.85 -7.20 -3.97
CA CYS A 120 -1.33 -7.81 -2.74
C CYS A 120 -1.31 -6.81 -1.59
N THR A 121 -2.26 -6.96 -0.67
CA THR A 121 -2.33 -6.18 0.57
C THR A 121 -3.17 -6.87 1.63
N GLY A 122 -2.91 -6.56 2.90
CA GLY A 122 -3.92 -6.64 3.96
C GLY A 122 -4.74 -5.35 4.03
N ASN A 123 -5.75 -5.29 4.91
CA ASN A 123 -6.48 -4.04 5.17
C ASN A 123 -5.54 -3.00 5.82
N PRO A 124 -5.27 -1.86 5.17
CA PRO A 124 -4.31 -0.88 5.68
C PRO A 124 -4.91 0.15 6.63
N SER A 125 -6.25 0.22 6.74
CA SER A 125 -6.92 1.16 7.64
C SER A 125 -6.63 0.86 9.11
N CYS A 126 -6.37 -0.40 9.47
CA CYS A 126 -6.18 -0.82 10.86
C CYS A 126 -4.75 -0.64 11.37
N LYS A 127 -3.77 -0.45 10.48
CA LYS A 127 -2.33 -0.56 10.81
C LYS A 127 -1.82 0.55 11.73
N TRP A 128 -2.44 1.73 11.69
CA TRP A 128 -2.02 2.85 12.53
C TRP A 128 -2.27 2.61 14.03
N ARG A 129 -3.26 1.75 14.39
CA ARG A 129 -3.64 1.48 15.79
C ARG A 129 -2.53 0.81 16.61
N THR A 130 -1.64 0.11 15.93
CA THR A 130 -0.65 -0.80 16.52
C THR A 130 0.77 -0.47 16.12
N GLN A 131 0.94 0.20 14.97
CA GLN A 131 2.24 0.63 14.48
C GLN A 131 2.12 2.00 13.82
N SER A 132 2.45 3.04 14.59
CA SER A 132 2.53 4.40 14.07
C SER A 132 3.50 4.48 12.89
N GLY A 133 3.07 5.11 11.80
CA GLY A 133 3.83 5.19 10.55
C GLY A 133 3.83 3.90 9.72
N TYR A 134 2.71 3.18 9.62
CA TYR A 134 2.54 2.04 8.70
C TYR A 134 1.10 1.85 8.19
N GLY A 135 0.22 2.79 8.55
CA GLY A 135 -1.19 2.79 8.19
C GLY A 135 -1.60 4.18 7.75
N LEU A 136 -2.71 4.24 7.03
CA LEU A 136 -3.21 5.48 6.47
C LEU A 136 -3.90 6.31 7.54
N ILE A 137 -3.78 7.62 7.41
CA ILE A 137 -4.39 8.56 8.36
C ILE A 137 -5.84 8.80 7.93
N ILE A 138 -6.76 8.08 8.57
CA ILE A 138 -8.22 8.23 8.44
C ILE A 138 -8.84 8.52 9.81
N PRO A 139 -10.07 9.08 9.89
CA PRO A 139 -10.74 9.31 11.16
C PRO A 139 -10.88 8.03 11.99
N GLU A 140 -10.67 8.15 13.30
CA GLU A 140 -10.62 7.00 14.21
C GLU A 140 -11.95 6.23 14.24
N GLU A 141 -13.07 6.95 14.14
CA GLU A 141 -14.42 6.41 14.11
C GLU A 141 -14.71 5.55 12.87
N LEU A 142 -13.92 5.71 11.80
CA LEU A 142 -14.03 4.93 10.57
C LEU A 142 -13.07 3.73 10.55
N THR A 143 -12.13 3.66 11.49
CA THR A 143 -11.16 2.57 11.55
C THR A 143 -11.79 1.33 12.17
N LYS A 144 -12.02 0.32 11.35
CA LYS A 144 -12.64 -0.96 11.75
C LYS A 144 -11.74 -1.79 12.67
N THR A 145 -12.37 -2.48 13.61
CA THR A 145 -11.80 -3.61 14.34
C THR A 145 -11.93 -4.88 13.48
N VAL A 146 -10.84 -5.62 13.31
CA VAL A 146 -10.83 -6.87 12.53
C VAL A 146 -10.62 -8.06 13.48
N SER A 147 -11.64 -8.92 13.60
CA SER A 147 -11.55 -10.16 14.36
C SER A 147 -10.59 -11.15 13.70
N ILE A 148 -9.87 -11.92 14.52
CA ILE A 148 -9.02 -13.03 14.05
C ILE A 148 -9.80 -14.12 13.29
N LEU A 149 -11.13 -14.16 13.44
CA LEU A 149 -12.03 -15.10 12.77
C LEU A 149 -12.84 -14.45 11.64
N SER A 150 -12.45 -13.26 11.18
CA SER A 150 -13.11 -12.60 10.06
C SER A 150 -13.09 -13.47 8.80
N GLN A 151 -14.22 -13.49 8.09
CA GLN A 151 -14.38 -14.16 6.80
C GLN A 151 -14.24 -13.19 5.63
N ASP A 152 -14.35 -11.88 5.89
CA ASP A 152 -14.40 -10.83 4.87
C ASP A 152 -13.13 -9.97 4.88
N GLU A 153 -12.24 -10.18 5.84
CA GLU A 153 -10.95 -9.51 5.96
C GLU A 153 -9.84 -10.55 5.89
N GLY A 154 -8.67 -10.14 5.40
CA GLY A 154 -7.52 -11.01 5.26
C GLY A 154 -6.57 -10.52 4.17
N LEU A 155 -5.99 -11.45 3.42
CA LEU A 155 -5.06 -11.16 2.33
C LEU A 155 -5.84 -10.96 1.04
N PHE A 156 -5.75 -9.77 0.47
CA PHE A 156 -6.36 -9.44 -0.81
C PHE A 156 -5.33 -9.49 -1.93
N VAL A 157 -5.80 -9.88 -3.12
CA VAL A 157 -5.07 -9.76 -4.37
C VAL A 157 -5.92 -8.97 -5.36
N THR A 158 -5.27 -8.06 -6.09
CA THR A 158 -5.89 -7.16 -7.06
C THR A 158 -5.28 -7.37 -8.43
N ASP A 159 -6.11 -7.60 -9.46
CA ASP A 159 -5.66 -7.54 -10.86
C ASP A 159 -5.46 -6.06 -11.24
N THR A 160 -4.22 -5.64 -11.48
CA THR A 160 -3.88 -4.23 -11.68
C THR A 160 -4.41 -3.68 -13.01
N ARG A 161 -4.78 -4.53 -13.96
CA ARG A 161 -5.36 -4.11 -15.26
C ARG A 161 -6.81 -3.71 -15.10
N THR A 162 -7.55 -4.45 -14.28
CA THR A 162 -8.99 -4.23 -14.08
C THR A 162 -9.32 -3.39 -12.84
N GLY A 163 -8.41 -3.36 -11.86
CA GLY A 163 -8.62 -2.76 -10.56
C GLY A 163 -9.42 -3.61 -9.58
N LYS A 164 -9.87 -4.81 -9.99
CA LYS A 164 -10.71 -5.67 -9.16
C LYS A 164 -9.91 -6.43 -8.12
N ALA A 165 -10.37 -6.38 -6.88
CA ALA A 165 -9.79 -7.07 -5.75
C ALA A 165 -10.60 -8.33 -5.40
N ARG A 166 -9.92 -9.33 -4.86
CA ARG A 166 -10.55 -10.51 -4.27
C ARG A 166 -9.82 -10.91 -3.00
N LEU A 167 -10.57 -11.44 -2.04
CA LEU A 167 -10.00 -12.09 -0.87
C LEU A 167 -9.32 -13.40 -1.30
N LEU A 168 -8.01 -13.49 -1.13
CA LEU A 168 -7.23 -14.69 -1.40
C LEU A 168 -7.27 -15.65 -0.21
N LEU A 169 -7.12 -15.12 1.00
CA LEU A 169 -7.22 -15.87 2.26
C LEU A 169 -7.89 -15.00 3.31
N SER A 170 -8.93 -15.50 3.95
CA SER A 170 -9.56 -14.84 5.10
C SER A 170 -8.71 -14.99 6.37
N MET A 171 -8.90 -14.08 7.34
CA MET A 171 -8.29 -14.19 8.68
C MET A 171 -8.63 -15.54 9.33
N LYS A 172 -9.89 -15.98 9.21
CA LYS A 172 -10.33 -17.30 9.70
C LYS A 172 -9.52 -18.45 9.11
N GLU A 173 -9.32 -18.47 7.78
CA GLU A 173 -8.55 -19.52 7.13
C GLU A 173 -7.08 -19.51 7.57
N ILE A 174 -6.48 -18.32 7.68
CA ILE A 174 -5.11 -18.14 8.17
C ILE A 174 -4.98 -18.70 9.59
N PHE A 175 -5.87 -18.29 10.49
CA PHE A 175 -5.79 -18.70 11.90
C PHE A 175 -6.02 -20.19 12.07
N GLN A 176 -7.03 -20.76 11.40
CA GLN A 176 -7.33 -22.20 11.48
C GLN A 176 -6.23 -23.08 10.86
N THR A 177 -5.43 -22.53 9.95
CA THR A 177 -4.33 -23.26 9.30
C THR A 177 -3.03 -23.15 10.10
N CYS A 178 -2.73 -21.97 10.65
CA CYS A 178 -1.41 -21.65 11.20
C CYS A 178 -1.31 -21.78 12.73
N PHE A 179 -2.44 -21.81 13.45
CA PHE A 179 -2.47 -21.77 14.92
C PHE A 179 -3.29 -22.91 15.53
N SER A 180 -2.99 -23.24 16.79
CA SER A 180 -3.73 -24.29 17.51
C SER A 180 -5.11 -23.80 17.95
N LYS A 181 -6.01 -24.73 18.26
CA LYS A 181 -7.37 -24.39 18.73
C LYS A 181 -7.33 -23.63 20.06
N GLU A 182 -6.38 -23.97 20.93
CA GLU A 182 -6.20 -23.31 22.22
C GLU A 182 -5.79 -21.85 22.03
N TYR A 183 -4.87 -21.58 21.10
CA TYR A 183 -4.47 -20.21 20.76
C TYR A 183 -5.66 -19.41 20.19
N ILE A 184 -6.41 -20.01 19.26
CA ILE A 184 -7.60 -19.34 18.69
C ILE A 184 -8.63 -19.03 19.77
N GLU A 185 -8.90 -19.96 20.70
CA GLU A 185 -9.87 -19.75 21.77
C GLU A 185 -9.40 -18.67 22.76
N GLU A 186 -8.11 -18.63 23.08
CA GLU A 186 -7.51 -17.60 23.93
C GLU A 186 -7.65 -16.19 23.33
N TYR A 187 -7.51 -16.06 22.00
CA TYR A 187 -7.51 -14.77 21.30
C TYR A 187 -8.75 -14.50 20.44
N LYS A 188 -9.85 -15.27 20.60
CA LYS A 188 -11.04 -15.18 19.73
C LYS A 188 -11.70 -13.80 19.69
N ASP A 189 -11.61 -13.07 20.80
CA ASP A 189 -12.13 -11.71 20.97
C ASP A 189 -11.07 -10.64 20.67
N GLY A 190 -9.87 -11.07 20.26
CA GLY A 190 -8.76 -10.22 19.89
C GLY A 190 -8.90 -9.66 18.47
N GLU A 191 -8.13 -8.60 18.23
CA GLU A 191 -7.99 -7.99 16.91
C GLU A 191 -6.70 -8.46 16.26
N CYS A 192 -6.74 -8.68 14.96
CA CYS A 192 -5.54 -8.97 14.18
C CYS A 192 -5.68 -8.40 12.77
N TYR A 193 -4.60 -7.92 12.21
CA TYR A 193 -4.56 -7.38 10.85
C TYR A 193 -3.35 -7.93 10.12
N LEU A 194 -3.45 -8.06 8.80
CA LEU A 194 -2.30 -8.43 7.98
C LEU A 194 -1.41 -7.22 7.75
N PHE A 195 -0.13 -7.41 8.04
CA PHE A 195 0.90 -6.45 7.76
C PHE A 195 1.69 -6.85 6.51
N HIS A 196 3.04 -6.79 6.53
CA HIS A 196 3.90 -7.07 5.37
C HIS A 196 3.30 -8.17 4.50
N SER A 197 3.05 -7.90 3.22
CA SER A 197 2.47 -8.84 2.25
C SER A 197 3.25 -8.68 0.94
N LYS A 198 4.08 -9.66 0.58
CA LYS A 198 5.10 -9.51 -0.47
C LYS A 198 5.11 -10.68 -1.42
N TYR A 199 5.17 -10.39 -2.71
CA TYR A 199 5.41 -11.42 -3.71
C TYR A 199 6.87 -11.89 -3.67
N SER A 200 7.07 -13.19 -3.89
CA SER A 200 8.39 -13.70 -4.27
C SER A 200 8.81 -13.14 -5.63
N PRO A 201 10.12 -13.06 -5.95
CA PRO A 201 10.59 -12.61 -7.26
C PRO A 201 9.99 -13.39 -8.46
N SER A 202 9.64 -14.66 -8.27
CA SER A 202 8.96 -15.48 -9.29
C SER A 202 7.45 -15.22 -9.43
N GLY A 203 6.87 -14.31 -8.64
CA GLY A 203 5.44 -13.98 -8.63
C GLY A 203 4.49 -15.08 -8.09
N ASN A 204 4.97 -16.29 -7.83
CA ASN A 204 4.12 -17.45 -7.53
C ASN A 204 3.91 -17.75 -6.04
N LYS A 205 4.47 -16.95 -5.13
CA LYS A 205 4.28 -17.06 -3.69
C LYS A 205 4.09 -15.68 -3.07
N ILE A 206 3.30 -15.62 -2.01
CA ILE A 206 3.16 -14.43 -1.17
C ILE A 206 3.61 -14.78 0.24
N MET A 207 4.54 -14.01 0.78
CA MET A 207 4.86 -14.01 2.21
C MET A 207 4.02 -12.94 2.89
N PHE A 208 3.39 -13.26 4.01
CA PHE A 208 2.72 -12.26 4.82
C PHE A 208 2.93 -12.44 6.32
N SER A 209 2.62 -11.41 7.10
CA SER A 209 2.69 -11.43 8.57
C SER A 209 1.40 -10.93 9.20
N THR A 210 1.04 -11.52 10.34
CA THR A 210 -0.12 -11.12 11.16
C THR A 210 0.32 -10.25 12.33
N ARG A 211 -0.39 -9.13 12.46
CA ARG A 211 -0.40 -8.07 13.47
C ARG A 211 -0.95 -8.42 14.83
#